data_AF-A0A5E5P1Q8-F1
#
_entry.id   AF-A0A5E5P1Q8-F1
#
_cell.length_a   1.000
_cell.length_b   1.000
_cell.length_c   1.000
_cell.angle_alpha   90.00
_cell.angle_beta   90.00
_cell.angle_gamma   90.00
#
_symmetry.space_group_name_H-M   'P 1'
#
loop_
_entity.id
_entity.type
_entity.pdbx_description
1 polymer ?
#
loop_
_entity_poly.entity_id
_entity_poly.type
_entity_poly.pdbx_seq_one_letter_code
_entity_poly.pdbx_strand_id
1 'polypeptide(L)'
;MDTQQLKLLAGLVRGLLQPTHPSLGHGQALDLIAALPGLRNWPEVMAFPERVAAAELDTTSTGRLAFRLKKRFAVDMSPQDLLVALSPPGAVVARRAPQIWPSGPVPGVYIATSQKAIDALLEVYEDATDGALLYAERAGNGWSSAIDLGEYGIWSSGLDRVPSGTLLVIGPLELDQQSWDGTASRLETACRYALDSGHRVAVLLDSPAPEMLHQDVRLMVTSRDGHVDEETALIGVVTDEGELQARVPFSGAWPTIEPITPAGTADALPTPLMGPLRDALAERTNGLLLFGSAVIAEHSAMDLVAASLALTEHAGPAARIMARHRSTPSKDWDVPEAIRQLPFLPSIESAYAQGYRRLIYHPSYTEPELLLKYSEDALLICGTYGADVMNVFMSTMRAGGGTDMEADLLARIIAIAATTPLPSNDGNKVVADLYVATSAPIDNVATFEQIEQFLNDKLLTRWKDGLASLLEAGIVAPAEAKKAFPRSEGIKAFVDEYVKKKKARATA
;
A
#
# COMPACT_ATOMS: atom_id res chain seq x y z
N MET A 1 40.92 4.97 0.82
CA MET A 1 40.34 6.33 1.02
C MET A 1 39.33 6.57 -0.09
N ASP A 2 38.48 7.59 0.00
CA ASP A 2 37.61 7.98 -1.12
C ASP A 2 37.83 9.46 -1.52
N THR A 3 37.24 9.88 -2.64
CA THR A 3 37.41 11.24 -3.16
C THR A 3 36.80 12.30 -2.24
N GLN A 4 35.78 11.97 -1.44
CA GLN A 4 35.19 12.88 -0.45
C GLN A 4 36.11 13.03 0.76
N GLN A 5 36.69 11.93 1.26
CA GLN A 5 37.73 11.95 2.28
C GLN A 5 38.92 12.81 1.85
N LEU A 6 39.36 12.72 0.59
CA LEU A 6 40.41 13.60 0.08
C LEU A 6 39.99 15.08 0.05
N LYS A 7 38.75 15.42 -0.33
CA LYS A 7 38.26 16.81 -0.26
C LYS A 7 38.25 17.35 1.17
N LEU A 8 37.83 16.52 2.14
CA LEU A 8 37.84 16.89 3.57
C LEU A 8 39.26 17.13 4.07
N LEU A 9 40.19 16.22 3.74
CA LEU A 9 41.60 16.38 4.11
C LEU A 9 42.24 17.60 3.42
N ALA A 10 41.82 17.96 2.20
CA ALA A 10 42.23 19.21 1.56
C ALA A 10 41.78 20.45 2.35
N GLY A 11 40.57 20.42 2.92
CA GLY A 11 40.07 21.45 3.83
C GLY A 11 40.94 21.59 5.08
N LEU A 12 41.33 20.49 5.71
CA LEU A 12 42.22 20.49 6.87
C LEU A 12 43.62 21.01 6.53
N VAL A 13 44.20 20.57 5.41
CA VAL A 13 45.50 21.07 4.92
C VAL A 13 45.44 22.58 4.64
N ARG A 14 44.32 23.07 4.07
CA ARG A 14 44.12 24.51 3.89
C ARG A 14 44.09 25.24 5.22
N GLY A 15 43.38 24.72 6.22
CA GLY A 15 43.34 25.28 7.58
C GLY A 15 44.72 25.34 8.23
N LEU A 16 45.54 24.29 8.07
CA LEU A 16 46.92 24.27 8.56
C LEU A 16 47.80 25.33 7.89
N LEU A 17 47.57 25.60 6.60
CA LEU A 17 48.36 26.58 5.83
C LEU A 17 47.84 28.01 5.98
N GLN A 18 46.60 28.21 6.38
CA GLN A 18 45.92 29.52 6.44
C GLN A 18 46.68 30.60 7.22
N PRO A 19 47.32 30.32 8.38
CA PRO A 19 48.07 31.34 9.13
C PRO A 19 49.28 31.88 8.37
N THR A 20 49.91 31.04 7.53
CA THR A 20 51.14 31.37 6.78
C THR A 20 50.87 31.71 5.30
N HIS A 21 49.76 31.23 4.75
CA HIS A 21 49.39 31.31 3.33
C HIS A 21 47.87 31.57 3.18
N PRO A 22 47.36 32.73 3.60
CA PRO A 22 45.92 33.02 3.66
C PRO A 22 45.24 33.08 2.29
N SER A 23 46.00 33.27 1.22
CA SER A 23 45.50 33.31 -0.17
C SER A 23 45.32 31.92 -0.82
N LEU A 24 45.57 30.83 -0.08
CA LEU A 24 45.47 29.47 -0.63
C LEU A 24 44.00 29.11 -0.89
N GLY A 25 43.66 28.95 -2.17
CA GLY A 25 42.32 28.61 -2.63
C GLY A 25 42.00 27.12 -2.49
N HIS A 26 40.71 26.77 -2.51
CA HIS A 26 40.26 25.38 -2.38
C HIS A 26 40.81 24.46 -3.48
N GLY A 27 40.85 24.91 -4.74
CA GLY A 27 41.43 24.13 -5.84
C GLY A 27 42.92 23.80 -5.65
N GLN A 28 43.70 24.72 -5.09
CA GLN A 28 45.11 24.49 -4.77
C GLN A 28 45.27 23.49 -3.63
N ALA A 29 44.37 23.50 -2.65
CA ALA A 29 44.35 22.52 -1.56
C ALA A 29 44.06 21.10 -2.08
N LEU A 30 43.15 20.97 -3.05
CA LEU A 30 42.84 19.70 -3.72
C LEU A 30 44.04 19.16 -4.52
N ASP A 31 44.81 20.03 -5.18
CA ASP A 31 46.04 19.61 -5.85
C ASP A 31 47.13 19.15 -4.86
N LEU A 32 47.13 19.71 -3.65
CA LEU A 32 48.04 19.27 -2.60
C LEU A 32 47.65 17.90 -2.06
N ILE A 33 46.35 17.67 -1.81
CA ILE A 33 45.88 16.43 -1.22
C ILE A 33 46.02 15.21 -2.13
N ALA A 34 46.12 15.43 -3.44
CA ALA A 34 46.46 14.39 -4.41
C ALA A 34 47.78 13.66 -4.07
N ALA A 35 48.67 14.27 -3.26
CA ALA A 35 49.88 13.63 -2.78
C ALA A 35 49.62 12.37 -1.93
N LEU A 36 48.51 12.33 -1.20
CA LEU A 36 48.17 11.23 -0.30
C LEU A 36 48.08 9.89 -1.06
N PRO A 37 47.29 9.75 -2.14
CA PRO A 37 47.30 8.55 -3.00
C PRO A 37 48.49 8.46 -3.97
N GLY A 38 49.48 9.37 -3.87
CA GLY A 38 50.64 9.40 -4.77
C GLY A 38 50.31 9.91 -6.17
N LEU A 39 49.38 10.86 -6.29
CA LEU A 39 48.93 11.49 -7.53
C LEU A 39 49.42 12.95 -7.59
N ARG A 40 49.47 13.52 -8.79
CA ARG A 40 50.11 14.82 -9.03
C ARG A 40 49.19 16.01 -8.76
N ASN A 41 47.91 15.89 -9.09
CA ASN A 41 46.91 16.95 -9.01
C ASN A 41 45.49 16.36 -8.89
N TRP A 42 44.50 17.23 -8.70
CA TRP A 42 43.11 16.84 -8.53
C TRP A 42 42.48 16.14 -9.76
N PRO A 43 42.76 16.54 -11.01
CA PRO A 43 42.32 15.79 -12.19
C PRO A 43 42.77 14.32 -12.20
N GLU A 44 44.00 14.02 -11.76
CA GLU A 44 44.46 12.63 -11.64
C GLU A 44 43.70 11.84 -10.56
N VAL A 45 43.29 12.49 -9.46
CA VAL A 45 42.45 11.86 -8.42
C VAL A 45 41.11 11.41 -9.00
N MET A 46 40.53 12.20 -9.90
CA MET A 46 39.28 11.87 -10.59
C MET A 46 39.48 10.80 -11.69
N ALA A 47 40.65 10.77 -12.34
CA ALA A 47 40.95 9.82 -13.41
C ALA A 47 41.34 8.42 -12.89
N PHE A 48 41.79 8.29 -11.63
CA PHE A 48 42.26 7.03 -11.05
C PHE A 48 41.57 6.68 -9.71
N PRO A 49 40.24 6.44 -9.72
CA PRO A 49 39.46 6.19 -8.49
C PRO A 49 39.92 4.94 -7.73
N GLU A 50 40.38 3.91 -8.44
CA GLU A 50 40.89 2.67 -7.81
C GLU A 50 42.16 2.91 -6.97
N ARG A 51 43.03 3.84 -7.41
CA ARG A 51 44.23 4.24 -6.64
C ARG A 51 43.89 5.06 -5.42
N VAL A 52 42.78 5.80 -5.46
CA VAL A 52 42.25 6.54 -4.31
C VAL A 52 41.66 5.56 -3.30
N ALA A 53 40.87 4.60 -3.79
CA ALA A 53 40.30 3.51 -2.99
C ALA A 53 41.38 2.74 -2.22
N ALA A 54 42.45 2.33 -2.90
CA ALA A 54 43.56 1.55 -2.33
C ALA A 54 44.50 2.36 -1.41
N ALA A 55 44.40 3.69 -1.37
CA ALA A 55 45.27 4.51 -0.54
C ALA A 55 44.74 4.64 0.88
N GLU A 56 45.60 4.48 1.88
CA GLU A 56 45.28 4.69 3.30
C GLU A 56 45.95 5.95 3.84
N LEU A 57 45.34 6.57 4.87
CA LEU A 57 45.93 7.71 5.56
C LEU A 57 46.90 7.19 6.63
N ASP A 58 48.14 6.93 6.22
CA ASP A 58 49.23 6.42 7.04
C ASP A 58 50.47 7.34 6.95
N THR A 59 51.54 6.98 7.67
CA THR A 59 52.80 7.75 7.65
C THR A 59 53.44 7.83 6.26
N THR A 60 53.17 6.86 5.38
CA THR A 60 53.69 6.84 4.01
C THR A 60 52.99 7.90 3.15
N SER A 61 51.66 7.94 3.20
CA SER A 61 50.82 8.92 2.51
C SER A 61 51.06 10.33 3.04
N THR A 62 51.14 10.51 4.35
CA THR A 62 51.47 11.82 4.93
C THR A 62 52.91 12.23 4.66
N GLY A 63 53.85 11.29 4.51
CA GLY A 63 55.21 11.60 4.07
C GLY A 63 55.28 12.24 2.68
N ARG A 64 54.46 11.74 1.74
CA ARG A 64 54.32 12.34 0.40
C ARG A 64 53.76 13.76 0.46
N LEU A 65 52.78 13.99 1.32
CA LEU A 65 52.17 15.31 1.52
C LEU A 65 53.13 16.28 2.23
N ALA A 66 53.80 15.84 3.31
CA ALA A 66 54.79 16.64 4.04
C ALA A 66 55.93 17.11 3.11
N PHE A 67 56.45 16.22 2.25
CA PHE A 67 57.42 16.60 1.22
C PHE A 67 56.88 17.68 0.27
N ARG A 68 55.62 17.56 -0.15
CA ARG A 68 54.97 18.52 -1.05
C ARG A 68 54.74 19.88 -0.37
N LEU A 69 54.36 19.89 0.91
CA LEU A 69 54.19 21.10 1.71
C LEU A 69 55.52 21.81 1.95
N LYS A 70 56.58 21.07 2.33
CA LYS A 70 57.94 21.61 2.48
C LYS A 70 58.44 22.24 1.18
N LYS A 71 58.27 21.54 0.05
CA LYS A 71 58.76 22.00 -1.25
C LYS A 71 58.01 23.22 -1.80
N ARG A 72 56.68 23.30 -1.61
CA ARG A 72 55.84 24.35 -2.23
C ARG A 72 55.55 25.54 -1.31
N PHE A 73 55.55 25.33 0.00
CA PHE A 73 55.09 26.33 0.98
C PHE A 73 56.08 26.55 2.13
N ALA A 74 57.26 25.94 2.08
CA ALA A 74 58.30 26.00 3.12
C ALA A 74 57.79 25.59 4.53
N VAL A 75 56.76 24.74 4.57
CA VAL A 75 56.21 24.22 5.83
C VAL A 75 56.93 22.93 6.19
N ASP A 76 57.72 22.95 7.26
CA ASP A 76 58.46 21.80 7.76
C ASP A 76 57.65 21.11 8.87
N MET A 77 56.93 20.06 8.49
CA MET A 77 56.17 19.20 9.40
C MET A 77 56.63 17.76 9.21
N SER A 78 56.82 17.03 10.30
CA SER A 78 57.14 15.61 10.19
C SER A 78 55.92 14.82 9.66
N PRO A 79 56.11 13.70 8.96
CA PRO A 79 55.01 12.85 8.51
C PRO A 79 54.10 12.39 9.66
N GLN A 80 54.66 12.20 10.85
CA GLN A 80 53.96 11.83 12.08
C GLN A 80 53.11 12.98 12.61
N ASP A 81 53.66 14.19 12.71
CA ASP A 81 52.90 15.38 13.15
C ASP A 81 51.77 15.70 12.17
N LEU A 82 52.03 15.52 10.87
CA LEU A 82 51.03 15.70 9.84
C LEU A 82 49.96 14.60 9.89
N LEU A 83 50.32 13.36 10.22
CA LEU A 83 49.36 12.29 10.46
C LEU A 83 48.47 12.58 11.67
N VAL A 84 49.04 13.06 12.78
CA VAL A 84 48.28 13.46 13.97
C VAL A 84 47.38 14.67 13.66
N ALA A 85 47.86 15.65 12.90
CA ALA A 85 47.08 16.81 12.50
C ALA A 85 45.91 16.44 11.55
N LEU A 86 46.09 15.41 10.72
CA LEU A 86 45.05 14.90 9.81
C LEU A 86 44.17 13.80 10.44
N SER A 87 44.58 13.27 11.61
CA SER A 87 43.91 12.25 12.40
C SER A 87 43.96 12.60 13.90
N PRO A 88 43.15 13.56 14.38
CA PRO A 88 43.19 13.98 15.78
C PRO A 88 42.76 12.86 16.76
N PRO A 89 43.24 12.87 18.02
CA PRO A 89 43.09 11.75 18.96
C PRO A 89 41.65 11.61 19.46
N GLY A 90 41.12 10.38 19.38
CA GLY A 90 39.74 10.04 19.75
C GLY A 90 39.02 9.11 18.75
N ALA A 91 39.66 8.74 17.65
CA ALA A 91 39.08 7.90 16.60
C ALA A 91 39.09 6.39 16.95
N VAL A 92 38.28 6.00 17.94
CA VAL A 92 37.56 4.72 17.89
C VAL A 92 36.07 5.05 17.98
N VAL A 93 35.54 5.59 16.88
CA VAL A 93 34.13 5.53 16.51
C VAL A 93 34.15 5.53 14.98
N ALA A 94 33.38 4.66 14.35
CA ALA A 94 33.00 4.83 12.95
C ALA A 94 32.70 6.33 12.73
N ARG A 95 33.43 7.01 11.83
CA ARG A 95 33.17 8.43 11.56
C ARG A 95 31.73 8.54 11.08
N ARG A 96 30.82 8.92 11.99
CA ARG A 96 29.47 9.36 11.64
C ARG A 96 29.65 10.40 10.54
N ALA A 97 28.90 10.24 9.46
CA ALA A 97 28.77 11.27 8.43
C ALA A 97 28.52 12.65 9.09
N PRO A 98 28.86 13.77 8.44
CA PRO A 98 28.47 15.09 8.95
C PRO A 98 26.99 15.06 9.32
N GLN A 99 26.67 15.28 10.60
CA GLN A 99 25.29 15.17 11.06
C GLN A 99 24.56 16.47 10.71
N ILE A 100 23.57 16.38 9.83
CA ILE A 100 22.65 17.49 9.60
C ILE A 100 21.67 17.50 10.78
N TRP A 101 21.48 18.68 11.37
CA TRP A 101 20.65 18.89 12.55
C TRP A 101 21.06 18.06 13.78
N PRO A 102 22.27 18.27 14.34
CA PRO A 102 22.79 17.49 15.46
C PRO A 102 22.03 17.74 16.78
N SER A 103 21.49 18.94 16.97
CA SER A 103 20.62 19.30 18.09
C SER A 103 19.14 19.02 17.84
N GLY A 104 18.81 18.43 16.68
CA GLY A 104 17.43 18.13 16.32
C GLY A 104 16.83 16.96 17.10
N PRO A 105 15.54 16.68 16.90
CA PRO A 105 14.82 15.55 17.49
C PRO A 105 15.50 14.19 17.23
N VAL A 106 15.10 13.13 17.92
CA VAL A 106 15.75 11.81 17.75
C VAL A 106 15.58 11.33 16.29
N PRO A 107 16.59 10.71 15.65
CA PRO A 107 16.39 10.02 14.37
C PRO A 107 15.26 8.99 14.44
N GLY A 108 14.49 8.87 13.36
CA GLY A 108 13.26 8.09 13.40
C GLY A 108 12.26 8.48 12.33
N VAL A 109 11.21 7.68 12.25
CA VAL A 109 10.02 7.91 11.44
C VAL A 109 8.98 8.67 12.26
N TYR A 110 8.48 9.76 11.69
CA TYR A 110 7.48 10.64 12.24
C TYR A 110 6.30 10.76 11.27
N ILE A 111 5.09 10.57 11.77
CA ILE A 111 3.88 10.54 10.94
C ILE A 111 3.22 11.92 10.94
N ALA A 112 2.93 12.43 9.75
CA ALA A 112 2.12 13.62 9.53
C ALA A 112 0.78 13.22 8.90
N THR A 113 -0.29 13.91 9.30
CA THR A 113 -1.65 13.72 8.77
C THR A 113 -2.12 14.88 7.90
N SER A 114 -1.31 15.93 7.74
CA SER A 114 -1.66 17.10 6.95
C SER A 114 -0.46 17.71 6.25
N GLN A 115 -0.69 18.29 5.07
CA GLN A 115 0.32 19.06 4.35
C GLN A 115 0.80 20.26 5.17
N LYS A 116 -0.11 20.88 5.95
CA LYS A 116 0.22 22.00 6.84
C LYS A 116 1.31 21.64 7.85
N ALA A 117 1.25 20.46 8.46
CA ALA A 117 2.27 19.98 9.40
C ALA A 117 3.64 19.78 8.71
N ILE A 118 3.63 19.29 7.47
CA ILE A 118 4.85 19.17 6.66
C ILE A 118 5.42 20.56 6.35
N ASP A 119 4.61 21.48 5.86
CA ASP A 119 5.05 22.84 5.52
C ASP A 119 5.67 23.54 6.74
N ALA A 120 5.04 23.44 7.91
CA ALA A 120 5.57 23.97 9.17
C ALA A 120 6.88 23.28 9.60
N LEU A 121 7.01 21.97 9.41
CA LEU A 121 8.24 21.23 9.70
C LEU A 121 9.40 21.71 8.82
N LEU A 122 9.13 22.01 7.55
CA LEU A 122 10.13 22.51 6.62
C LEU A 122 10.66 23.89 7.05
N GLU A 123 9.78 24.78 7.53
CA GLU A 123 10.17 26.07 8.13
C GLU A 123 11.07 25.87 9.36
N VAL A 124 10.66 25.02 10.31
CA VAL A 124 11.42 24.71 11.53
C VAL A 124 12.80 24.11 11.20
N TYR A 125 12.86 23.24 10.20
CA TYR A 125 14.11 22.62 9.77
C TYR A 125 15.06 23.63 9.12
N GLU A 126 14.55 24.50 8.25
CA GLU A 126 15.35 25.55 7.59
C GLU A 126 15.97 26.49 8.63
N ASP A 127 15.17 26.97 9.58
CA ASP A 127 15.63 27.83 10.66
C ASP A 127 16.67 27.14 11.56
N ALA A 128 16.46 25.87 11.88
CA ALA A 128 17.34 25.12 12.79
C ALA A 128 18.65 24.67 12.15
N THR A 129 18.74 24.65 10.81
CA THR A 129 19.89 24.12 10.08
C THR A 129 20.60 25.14 9.19
N ASP A 130 20.19 26.41 9.23
CA ASP A 130 20.71 27.50 8.40
C ASP A 130 20.58 27.16 6.90
N GLY A 131 19.40 26.62 6.52
CA GLY A 131 19.10 26.24 5.14
C GLY A 131 19.80 24.98 4.63
N ALA A 132 20.00 23.97 5.49
CA ALA A 132 20.55 22.70 5.03
C ALA A 132 19.62 22.02 4.02
N LEU A 133 20.21 21.26 3.09
CA LEU A 133 19.44 20.48 2.12
C LEU A 133 18.61 19.40 2.81
N LEU A 134 17.42 19.16 2.26
CA LEU A 134 16.54 18.05 2.60
C LEU A 134 16.13 17.31 1.34
N TYR A 135 15.61 16.10 1.48
CA TYR A 135 15.16 15.28 0.36
C TYR A 135 13.67 15.00 0.50
N ALA A 136 12.92 15.21 -0.57
CA ALA A 136 11.47 15.11 -0.50
C ALA A 136 10.85 14.44 -1.73
N GLU A 137 9.75 13.74 -1.49
CA GLU A 137 8.77 13.38 -2.50
C GLU A 137 7.74 14.51 -2.68
N ARG A 138 6.58 14.23 -3.28
CA ARG A 138 5.52 15.20 -3.60
C ARG A 138 5.08 16.05 -2.40
N ALA A 139 5.13 15.54 -1.18
CA ALA A 139 4.76 16.27 0.04
C ALA A 139 5.72 17.42 0.39
N GLY A 140 6.96 17.43 -0.09
CA GLY A 140 7.93 18.47 0.27
C GLY A 140 8.74 19.03 -0.89
N ASN A 141 8.58 18.50 -2.11
CA ASN A 141 9.40 18.88 -3.27
C ASN A 141 9.18 20.33 -3.76
N GLY A 142 8.15 21.01 -3.28
CA GLY A 142 7.91 22.44 -3.56
C GLY A 142 8.80 23.40 -2.75
N TRP A 143 9.53 22.91 -1.76
CA TRP A 143 10.37 23.73 -0.88
C TRP A 143 11.70 24.11 -1.55
N SER A 144 12.17 25.34 -1.34
CA SER A 144 13.37 25.90 -2.00
C SER A 144 14.64 25.07 -1.77
N SER A 145 14.77 24.51 -0.56
CA SER A 145 15.92 23.69 -0.12
C SER A 145 15.72 22.18 -0.32
N ALA A 146 14.62 21.77 -0.95
CA ALA A 146 14.32 20.36 -1.20
C ALA A 146 15.00 19.84 -2.47
N ILE A 147 15.60 18.66 -2.35
CA ILE A 147 15.98 17.82 -3.49
C ILE A 147 14.84 16.86 -3.76
N ASP A 148 14.25 16.96 -4.96
CA ASP A 148 13.22 16.05 -5.42
C ASP A 148 13.80 14.64 -5.61
N LEU A 149 13.17 13.66 -4.95
CA LEU A 149 13.52 12.24 -5.05
C LEU A 149 13.02 11.60 -6.36
N GLY A 150 12.14 12.29 -7.10
CA GLY A 150 11.66 11.88 -8.41
C GLY A 150 10.92 10.54 -8.39
N GLU A 151 10.92 9.83 -9.52
CA GLU A 151 10.12 8.61 -9.73
C GLU A 151 10.52 7.45 -8.81
N TYR A 152 11.79 7.36 -8.42
CA TYR A 152 12.29 6.30 -7.54
C TYR A 152 12.02 6.60 -6.05
N GLY A 153 11.67 7.84 -5.70
CA GLY A 153 11.30 8.24 -4.35
C GLY A 153 12.33 7.80 -3.30
N ILE A 154 11.83 7.21 -2.22
CA ILE A 154 12.66 6.66 -1.13
C ILE A 154 13.64 5.55 -1.57
N TRP A 155 13.47 4.93 -2.74
CA TRP A 155 14.41 3.93 -3.27
C TRP A 155 15.51 4.53 -4.14
N SER A 156 15.62 5.86 -4.20
CA SER A 156 16.71 6.53 -4.89
C SER A 156 18.06 6.14 -4.29
N SER A 157 18.92 5.51 -5.11
CA SER A 157 20.31 5.17 -4.75
C SER A 157 21.18 6.38 -4.30
N GLY A 158 20.69 7.60 -4.53
CA GLY A 158 21.33 8.81 -4.01
C GLY A 158 21.24 8.94 -2.49
N LEU A 159 20.22 8.32 -1.87
CA LEU A 159 19.98 8.39 -0.43
C LEU A 159 21.06 7.69 0.39
N ASP A 160 21.71 6.65 -0.13
CA ASP A 160 22.85 5.97 0.50
C ASP A 160 24.06 6.88 0.77
N ARG A 161 24.10 8.03 0.09
CA ARG A 161 25.20 9.01 0.17
C ARG A 161 24.80 10.26 0.96
N VAL A 162 23.57 10.31 1.46
CA VAL A 162 23.04 11.46 2.19
C VAL A 162 23.63 11.49 3.60
N PRO A 163 24.07 12.68 4.09
CA PRO A 163 24.61 12.77 5.43
C PRO A 163 23.58 12.35 6.50
N SER A 164 24.06 11.69 7.55
CA SER A 164 23.21 11.28 8.68
C SER A 164 22.47 12.47 9.29
N GLY A 165 21.26 12.25 9.81
CA GLY A 165 20.45 13.29 10.44
C GLY A 165 19.70 14.22 9.48
N THR A 166 19.94 14.12 8.16
CA THR A 166 19.15 14.83 7.15
C THR A 166 17.66 14.48 7.27
N LEU A 167 16.82 15.49 7.05
CA LEU A 167 15.38 15.33 6.95
C LEU A 167 14.98 14.74 5.59
N LEU A 168 14.22 13.66 5.63
CA LEU A 168 13.56 13.04 4.49
C LEU A 168 12.05 13.27 4.61
N VAL A 169 11.39 13.72 3.56
CA VAL A 169 9.93 13.92 3.51
C VAL A 169 9.31 12.99 2.47
N ILE A 170 8.46 12.08 2.91
CA ILE A 170 7.87 11.01 2.09
C ILE A 170 6.37 11.23 1.97
N GLY A 171 5.81 10.91 0.80
CA GLY A 171 4.38 10.96 0.55
C GLY A 171 3.93 12.17 -0.27
N PRO A 172 2.63 12.51 -0.24
CA PRO A 172 1.59 11.83 0.53
C PRO A 172 1.42 10.37 0.11
N LEU A 173 1.34 9.46 1.08
CA LEU A 173 0.99 8.06 0.87
C LEU A 173 -0.47 7.88 1.28
N GLU A 174 -1.28 7.51 0.29
CA GLU A 174 -2.70 7.23 0.43
C GLU A 174 -2.86 5.82 1.01
N LEU A 175 -3.54 5.65 2.15
CA LEU A 175 -3.78 4.35 2.81
C LEU A 175 -5.12 3.77 2.39
N ASP A 176 -5.07 2.84 1.44
CA ASP A 176 -6.21 2.08 0.98
C ASP A 176 -5.78 0.65 0.60
N GLN A 177 -6.74 -0.20 0.22
CA GLN A 177 -6.47 -1.60 -0.07
C GLN A 177 -5.53 -1.76 -1.27
N GLN A 178 -5.62 -0.89 -2.27
CA GLN A 178 -4.78 -0.95 -3.47
C GLN A 178 -3.31 -0.59 -3.15
N SER A 179 -3.10 0.37 -2.25
CA SER A 179 -1.78 0.92 -1.94
C SER A 179 -1.14 0.30 -0.70
N TRP A 180 -1.84 -0.58 0.03
CA TRP A 180 -1.44 -1.08 1.34
C TRP A 180 -0.02 -1.67 1.36
N ASP A 181 0.27 -2.66 0.51
CA ASP A 181 1.60 -3.31 0.45
C ASP A 181 2.69 -2.35 -0.03
N GLY A 182 2.39 -1.52 -1.04
CA GLY A 182 3.33 -0.52 -1.55
C GLY A 182 3.69 0.52 -0.48
N THR A 183 2.72 0.93 0.32
CA THR A 183 2.90 1.86 1.45
C THR A 183 3.69 1.19 2.58
N ALA A 184 3.38 -0.06 2.92
CA ALA A 184 4.11 -0.83 3.91
C ALA A 184 5.60 -0.97 3.51
N SER A 185 5.89 -1.25 2.24
CA SER A 185 7.25 -1.33 1.70
C SER A 185 8.01 0.00 1.79
N ARG A 186 7.33 1.13 1.56
CA ARG A 186 7.91 2.48 1.74
C ARG A 186 8.22 2.77 3.20
N LEU A 187 7.31 2.43 4.11
CA LEU A 187 7.48 2.61 5.55
C LEU A 187 8.62 1.74 6.11
N GLU A 188 8.73 0.48 5.69
CA GLU A 188 9.86 -0.40 6.03
C GLU A 188 11.19 0.24 5.58
N THR A 189 11.25 0.75 4.36
CA THR A 189 12.44 1.42 3.84
C THR A 189 12.76 2.71 4.62
N ALA A 190 11.73 3.47 5.01
CA ALA A 190 11.90 4.66 5.86
C ALA A 190 12.48 4.30 7.24
N CYS A 191 12.02 3.20 7.84
CA CYS A 191 12.55 2.69 9.09
C CYS A 191 14.04 2.32 8.95
N ARG A 192 14.43 1.67 7.85
CA ARG A 192 15.84 1.32 7.57
C ARG A 192 16.73 2.56 7.46
N TYR A 193 16.31 3.59 6.74
CA TYR A 193 17.07 4.85 6.67
C TYR A 193 17.20 5.54 8.04
N ALA A 194 16.19 5.44 8.89
CA ALA A 194 16.27 5.95 10.25
C ALA A 194 17.25 5.13 11.13
N LEU A 195 17.24 3.80 11.04
CA LEU A 195 18.11 2.92 11.84
C LEU A 195 19.57 2.91 11.37
N ASP A 196 19.78 2.72 10.07
CA ASP A 196 21.11 2.49 9.50
C ASP A 196 21.90 3.79 9.34
N SER A 197 21.19 4.86 8.93
CA SER A 197 21.80 6.14 8.57
C SER A 197 21.43 7.28 9.51
N GLY A 198 20.56 7.04 10.49
CA GLY A 198 20.20 8.05 11.49
C GLY A 198 19.41 9.22 10.90
N HIS A 199 18.63 8.99 9.84
CA HIS A 199 17.77 10.03 9.25
C HIS A 199 16.53 10.35 10.10
N ARG A 200 15.97 11.53 9.89
CA ARG A 200 14.65 11.91 10.38
C ARG A 200 13.71 11.84 9.20
N VAL A 201 12.70 11.01 9.28
CA VAL A 201 11.82 10.74 8.15
C VAL A 201 10.42 11.18 8.51
N ALA A 202 9.94 12.26 7.90
CA ALA A 202 8.56 12.70 8.01
C ALA A 202 7.75 12.04 6.89
N VAL A 203 6.70 11.32 7.24
CA VAL A 203 5.84 10.61 6.29
C VAL A 203 4.44 11.21 6.35
N LEU A 204 4.00 11.84 5.26
CA LEU A 204 2.63 12.31 5.12
C LEU A 204 1.74 11.15 4.70
N LEU A 205 0.78 10.80 5.56
CA LEU A 205 -0.19 9.73 5.31
C LEU A 205 -1.60 10.30 5.24
N ASP A 206 -2.37 9.83 4.26
CA ASP A 206 -3.81 10.08 4.14
C ASP A 206 -4.55 8.76 4.40
N SER A 207 -5.50 8.74 5.33
CA SER A 207 -6.19 7.52 5.76
C SER A 207 -7.66 7.82 6.05
N PRO A 208 -8.59 6.90 5.71
CA PRO A 208 -9.99 7.03 6.11
C PRO A 208 -10.22 6.93 7.62
N ALA A 209 -9.25 6.43 8.38
CA ALA A 209 -9.30 6.25 9.83
C ALA A 209 -8.07 6.90 10.52
N PRO A 210 -7.94 8.24 10.50
CA PRO A 210 -6.75 8.95 10.99
C PRO A 210 -6.46 8.71 12.49
N GLU A 211 -7.49 8.44 13.28
CA GLU A 211 -7.36 8.10 14.70
C GLU A 211 -6.63 6.77 14.96
N MET A 212 -6.60 5.89 13.95
CA MET A 212 -5.99 4.55 13.99
C MET A 212 -4.64 4.45 13.28
N LEU A 213 -4.19 5.56 12.70
CA LEU A 213 -3.06 5.61 11.79
C LEU A 213 -1.76 5.03 12.39
N HIS A 214 -1.51 5.23 13.68
CA HIS A 214 -0.27 4.74 14.31
C HIS A 214 -0.27 3.22 14.49
N GLN A 215 -1.43 2.66 14.82
CA GLN A 215 -1.61 1.22 14.91
C GLN A 215 -1.49 0.59 13.51
N ASP A 216 -2.06 1.23 12.47
CA ASP A 216 -1.93 0.79 11.08
C ASP A 216 -0.47 0.84 10.58
N VAL A 217 0.25 1.94 10.83
CA VAL A 217 1.67 2.07 10.47
C VAL A 217 2.51 0.99 11.15
N ARG A 218 2.28 0.75 12.44
CA ARG A 218 2.96 -0.33 13.16
C ARG A 218 2.63 -1.69 12.56
N LEU A 219 1.36 -1.96 12.27
CA LEU A 219 0.93 -3.21 11.64
C LEU A 219 1.63 -3.40 10.29
N MET A 220 1.68 -2.37 9.43
CA MET A 220 2.35 -2.41 8.14
C MET A 220 3.84 -2.77 8.26
N VAL A 221 4.54 -2.21 9.24
CA VAL A 221 5.98 -2.48 9.44
C VAL A 221 6.22 -3.87 10.03
N THR A 222 5.43 -4.26 11.03
CA THR A 222 5.65 -5.50 11.80
C THR A 222 5.12 -6.76 11.12
N SER A 223 4.19 -6.63 10.17
CA SER A 223 3.58 -7.77 9.47
C SER A 223 4.37 -8.25 8.25
N ARG A 224 5.51 -7.61 7.93
CA ARG A 224 6.34 -7.98 6.79
C ARG A 224 7.18 -9.22 7.06
N ASP A 225 7.39 -10.00 6.01
CA ASP A 225 8.26 -11.16 6.05
C ASP A 225 9.70 -10.73 6.34
N GLY A 226 10.32 -11.36 7.34
CA GLY A 226 11.71 -11.06 7.73
C GLY A 226 11.87 -9.79 8.55
N HIS A 227 10.80 -9.20 9.09
CA HIS A 227 10.85 -8.11 10.06
C HIS A 227 11.78 -8.44 11.25
N VAL A 228 12.66 -7.51 11.61
CA VAL A 228 13.64 -7.70 12.70
C VAL A 228 13.43 -6.67 13.80
N ASP A 229 13.74 -5.41 13.51
CA ASP A 229 13.73 -4.30 14.47
C ASP A 229 13.26 -2.98 13.87
N GLU A 230 12.72 -2.98 12.64
CA GLU A 230 12.24 -1.77 11.95
C GLU A 230 11.20 -0.99 12.77
N GLU A 231 10.43 -1.66 13.64
CA GLU A 231 9.43 -1.05 14.53
C GLU A 231 10.07 -0.07 15.50
N THR A 232 11.32 -0.31 15.90
CA THR A 232 12.06 0.57 16.83
C THR A 232 12.37 1.94 16.24
N ALA A 233 12.30 2.06 14.91
CA ALA A 233 12.47 3.31 14.19
C ALA A 233 11.21 4.19 14.20
N LEU A 234 10.05 3.66 14.61
CA LEU A 234 8.80 4.40 14.67
C LEU A 234 8.79 5.27 15.95
N ILE A 235 8.99 6.57 15.80
CA ILE A 235 9.25 7.46 16.95
C ILE A 235 8.04 8.31 17.32
N GLY A 236 7.33 8.92 16.37
CA GLY A 236 6.23 9.80 16.75
C GLY A 236 5.52 10.53 15.63
N VAL A 237 5.16 11.79 15.88
CA VAL A 237 4.31 12.60 15.00
C VAL A 237 5.01 13.88 14.57
N VAL A 238 4.58 14.43 13.44
CA VAL A 238 4.82 15.83 13.08
C VAL A 238 3.62 16.63 13.58
N THR A 239 3.84 17.61 14.46
CA THR A 239 2.76 18.45 14.98
C THR A 239 2.31 19.49 13.95
N ASP A 240 1.16 20.13 14.19
CA ASP A 240 0.65 21.21 13.35
C ASP A 240 1.60 22.43 13.31
N GLU A 241 2.46 22.57 14.31
CA GLU A 241 3.52 23.58 14.43
C GLU A 241 4.84 23.13 13.79
N GLY A 242 4.92 21.94 13.21
CA GLY A 242 6.11 21.43 12.54
C GLY A 242 7.14 20.76 13.45
N GLU A 243 6.80 20.48 14.71
CA GLU A 243 7.72 19.81 15.63
C GLU A 243 7.71 18.29 15.41
N LEU A 244 8.90 17.66 15.39
CA LEU A 244 9.00 16.19 15.44
C LEU A 244 8.90 15.74 16.90
N GLN A 245 7.69 15.39 17.32
CA GLN A 245 7.41 15.02 18.71
C GLN A 245 7.41 13.50 18.87
N ALA A 246 8.26 13.00 19.78
CA ALA A 246 8.28 11.59 20.12
C ALA A 246 7.00 11.18 20.87
N ARG A 247 6.49 9.99 20.54
CA ARG A 247 5.28 9.40 21.11
C ARG A 247 5.63 8.07 21.76
N VAL A 248 5.38 7.93 23.07
CA VAL A 248 5.70 6.72 23.83
C VAL A 248 4.45 6.22 24.57
N PRO A 249 3.92 5.03 24.23
CA PRO A 249 4.30 4.16 23.10
C PRO A 249 3.90 4.75 21.74
N PHE A 250 4.60 4.38 20.65
CA PHE A 250 4.27 4.84 19.29
C PHE A 250 2.82 4.52 18.91
N SER A 251 2.40 3.26 19.07
CA SER A 251 1.02 2.83 18.88
C SER A 251 0.34 2.51 20.22
N GLY A 252 -0.94 2.85 20.35
CA GLY A 252 -1.77 2.38 21.47
C GLY A 252 -2.37 0.99 21.21
N ALA A 253 -3.28 0.56 22.10
CA ALA A 253 -4.15 -0.57 21.81
C ALA A 253 -5.15 -0.21 20.69
N TRP A 254 -5.68 -1.23 20.02
CA TRP A 254 -6.84 -1.06 19.15
C TRP A 254 -8.07 -0.63 19.99
N PRO A 255 -8.93 0.26 19.47
CA PRO A 255 -10.13 0.69 20.16
C PRO A 255 -11.09 -0.49 20.31
N THR A 256 -11.97 -0.39 21.31
CA THR A 256 -13.07 -1.35 21.43
C THR A 256 -14.05 -1.12 20.28
N ILE A 257 -14.39 -2.19 19.56
CA ILE A 257 -15.36 -2.12 18.47
C ILE A 257 -16.73 -1.76 19.05
N GLU A 258 -17.32 -0.69 18.55
CA GLU A 258 -18.69 -0.31 18.89
C GLU A 258 -19.69 -1.17 18.11
N PRO A 259 -20.68 -1.80 18.79
CA PRO A 259 -21.72 -2.54 18.10
C PRO A 259 -22.62 -1.56 17.34
N ILE A 260 -22.77 -1.81 16.05
CA ILE A 260 -23.65 -1.02 15.18
C ILE A 260 -25.02 -1.69 15.11
N THR A 261 -26.07 -0.90 15.32
CA THR A 261 -27.45 -1.38 15.15
C THR A 261 -27.67 -1.79 13.69
N PRO A 262 -28.12 -3.03 13.39
CA PRO A 262 -28.40 -3.44 12.03
C PRO A 262 -29.50 -2.55 11.43
N ALA A 263 -29.17 -1.77 10.39
CA ALA A 263 -30.16 -0.97 9.66
C ALA A 263 -30.76 -1.74 8.46
N GLY A 264 -30.20 -2.91 8.12
CA GLY A 264 -30.63 -3.73 6.99
C GLY A 264 -31.64 -4.79 7.37
N THR A 265 -32.64 -5.03 6.52
CA THR A 265 -33.48 -6.22 6.58
C THR A 265 -33.11 -7.18 5.45
N ALA A 266 -33.19 -8.47 5.71
CA ALA A 266 -32.95 -9.48 4.69
C ALA A 266 -34.00 -9.47 3.56
N ASP A 267 -35.07 -8.67 3.69
CA ASP A 267 -36.18 -8.58 2.74
C ASP A 267 -35.77 -8.09 1.35
N ALA A 268 -34.60 -7.45 1.22
CA ALA A 268 -34.05 -7.02 -0.06
C ALA A 268 -33.48 -8.19 -0.90
N LEU A 269 -33.26 -9.37 -0.32
CA LEU A 269 -32.90 -10.56 -1.08
C LEU A 269 -34.13 -11.12 -1.80
N PRO A 270 -34.02 -11.46 -3.10
CA PRO A 270 -35.08 -12.17 -3.82
C PRO A 270 -35.51 -13.44 -3.07
N THR A 271 -36.83 -13.69 -3.04
CA THR A 271 -37.42 -14.86 -2.36
C THR A 271 -36.75 -16.19 -2.72
N PRO A 272 -36.34 -16.47 -3.98
CA PRO A 272 -35.65 -17.71 -4.32
C PRO A 272 -34.30 -17.89 -3.62
N LEU A 273 -33.65 -16.79 -3.24
CA LEU A 273 -32.32 -16.80 -2.61
C LEU A 273 -32.39 -16.87 -1.08
N MET A 274 -33.46 -16.32 -0.50
CA MET A 274 -33.56 -16.07 0.94
C MET A 274 -33.44 -17.32 1.82
N GLY A 275 -34.23 -18.35 1.55
CA GLY A 275 -34.20 -19.59 2.33
C GLY A 275 -32.84 -20.28 2.27
N PRO A 276 -32.35 -20.61 1.06
CA PRO A 276 -31.06 -21.26 0.91
C PRO A 276 -29.86 -20.48 1.47
N LEU A 277 -29.81 -19.16 1.27
CA LEU A 277 -28.72 -18.34 1.81
C LEU A 277 -28.77 -18.30 3.35
N ARG A 278 -29.96 -18.19 3.94
CA ARG A 278 -30.11 -18.23 5.40
C ARG A 278 -29.59 -19.55 5.96
N ASP A 279 -29.97 -20.67 5.35
CA ASP A 279 -29.55 -21.99 5.81
C ASP A 279 -28.03 -22.20 5.64
N ALA A 280 -27.47 -21.73 4.51
CA ALA A 280 -26.04 -21.82 4.24
C ALA A 280 -25.19 -20.98 5.22
N LEU A 281 -25.71 -19.81 5.63
CA LEU A 281 -24.99 -18.85 6.45
C LEU A 281 -25.17 -19.07 7.94
N ALA A 282 -26.21 -19.79 8.39
CA ALA A 282 -26.62 -19.88 9.80
C ALA A 282 -25.50 -20.21 10.81
N GLU A 283 -24.50 -21.00 10.40
CA GLU A 283 -23.37 -21.42 11.25
C GLU A 283 -22.00 -21.10 10.63
N ARG A 284 -21.96 -20.31 9.56
CA ARG A 284 -20.71 -20.00 8.84
C ARG A 284 -20.16 -18.65 9.28
N THR A 285 -19.01 -18.68 9.95
CA THR A 285 -18.34 -17.47 10.45
C THR A 285 -17.20 -16.98 9.54
N ASN A 286 -16.76 -17.79 8.59
CA ASN A 286 -15.63 -17.50 7.71
C ASN A 286 -15.85 -18.05 6.29
N GLY A 287 -15.11 -17.50 5.32
CA GLY A 287 -15.20 -17.87 3.91
C GLY A 287 -15.51 -16.68 2.99
N LEU A 288 -15.88 -16.97 1.75
CA LEU A 288 -16.19 -15.97 0.73
C LEU A 288 -17.69 -15.97 0.41
N LEU A 289 -18.30 -14.79 0.42
CA LEU A 289 -19.70 -14.57 0.06
C LEU A 289 -19.80 -13.56 -1.07
N LEU A 290 -20.22 -14.04 -2.26
CA LEU A 290 -20.11 -13.27 -3.49
C LEU A 290 -21.49 -12.91 -4.04
N PHE A 291 -21.70 -11.63 -4.33
CA PHE A 291 -22.96 -11.14 -4.90
C PHE A 291 -22.76 -10.48 -6.27
N GLY A 292 -23.64 -10.81 -7.20
CA GLY A 292 -23.68 -10.31 -8.56
C GLY A 292 -24.97 -9.59 -8.90
N SER A 293 -24.83 -8.54 -9.71
CA SER A 293 -25.95 -7.92 -10.39
C SER A 293 -25.61 -7.65 -11.86
N ALA A 294 -26.56 -7.91 -12.75
CA ALA A 294 -26.47 -7.48 -14.15
C ALA A 294 -26.62 -5.96 -14.33
N VAL A 295 -26.94 -5.21 -13.27
CA VAL A 295 -26.98 -3.75 -13.30
C VAL A 295 -25.56 -3.19 -13.22
N ILE A 296 -25.17 -2.46 -14.27
CA ILE A 296 -23.92 -1.69 -14.29
C ILE A 296 -24.15 -0.45 -13.44
N ALA A 297 -23.52 -0.42 -12.26
CA ALA A 297 -23.55 0.70 -11.33
C ALA A 297 -22.12 0.91 -10.78
N GLU A 298 -21.90 2.04 -10.10
CA GLU A 298 -20.63 2.30 -9.41
C GLU A 298 -20.35 1.24 -8.34
N HIS A 299 -21.40 0.83 -7.60
CA HIS A 299 -21.38 -0.21 -6.57
C HIS A 299 -22.35 -1.33 -6.93
N SER A 300 -21.96 -2.19 -7.88
CA SER A 300 -22.81 -3.31 -8.31
C SER A 300 -23.12 -4.27 -7.15
N ALA A 301 -24.37 -4.75 -7.13
CA ALA A 301 -24.88 -5.73 -6.15
C ALA A 301 -24.84 -5.30 -4.67
N MET A 302 -24.62 -4.01 -4.38
CA MET A 302 -24.43 -3.53 -3.02
C MET A 302 -25.68 -3.67 -2.14
N ASP A 303 -26.88 -3.67 -2.73
CA ASP A 303 -28.14 -3.99 -2.02
C ASP A 303 -28.16 -5.44 -1.50
N LEU A 304 -27.60 -6.39 -2.26
CA LEU A 304 -27.50 -7.79 -1.84
C LEU A 304 -26.47 -7.96 -0.72
N VAL A 305 -25.33 -7.26 -0.84
CA VAL A 305 -24.31 -7.18 0.23
C VAL A 305 -24.96 -6.65 1.51
N ALA A 306 -25.71 -5.54 1.43
CA ALA A 306 -26.39 -4.95 2.58
C ALA A 306 -27.39 -5.92 3.22
N ALA A 307 -28.19 -6.61 2.41
CA ALA A 307 -29.15 -7.61 2.89
C ALA A 307 -28.47 -8.81 3.57
N SER A 308 -27.29 -9.21 3.09
CA SER A 308 -26.51 -10.32 3.67
C SER A 308 -25.97 -10.00 5.06
N LEU A 309 -25.80 -8.73 5.42
CA LEU A 309 -25.31 -8.33 6.75
C LEU A 309 -26.26 -8.77 7.86
N ALA A 310 -27.57 -8.81 7.60
CA ALA A 310 -28.56 -9.31 8.54
C ALA A 310 -28.48 -10.84 8.73
N LEU A 311 -28.06 -11.57 7.70
CA LEU A 311 -27.91 -13.04 7.78
C LEU A 311 -26.60 -13.48 8.45
N THR A 312 -25.65 -12.56 8.60
CA THR A 312 -24.27 -12.87 9.01
C THR A 312 -23.90 -12.23 10.34
N GLU A 313 -24.83 -11.62 11.07
CA GLU A 313 -24.54 -10.90 12.32
C GLU A 313 -23.78 -11.75 13.35
N HIS A 314 -24.10 -13.05 13.43
CA HIS A 314 -23.43 -14.01 14.31
C HIS A 314 -21.94 -14.23 14.00
N ALA A 315 -21.46 -13.87 12.80
CA ALA A 315 -20.06 -14.00 12.39
C ALA A 315 -19.15 -12.89 12.96
N GLY A 316 -19.71 -11.92 13.70
CA GLY A 316 -18.94 -10.89 14.40
C GLY A 316 -19.10 -9.49 13.80
N PRO A 317 -18.25 -8.53 14.19
CA PRO A 317 -18.39 -7.14 13.75
C PRO A 317 -18.01 -6.96 12.28
N ALA A 318 -18.70 -6.03 11.62
CA ALA A 318 -18.52 -5.73 10.20
C ALA A 318 -17.79 -4.41 9.97
N ALA A 319 -16.93 -4.37 8.96
CA ALA A 319 -16.29 -3.18 8.45
C ALA A 319 -16.34 -3.16 6.93
N ARG A 320 -16.25 -1.96 6.35
CA ARG A 320 -16.07 -1.79 4.91
C ARG A 320 -14.67 -1.28 4.62
N ILE A 321 -14.08 -1.78 3.55
CA ILE A 321 -12.69 -1.51 3.19
C ILE A 321 -12.63 -0.46 2.08
N MET A 322 -11.78 0.54 2.24
CA MET A 322 -11.49 1.52 1.20
C MET A 322 -10.68 0.85 0.09
N ALA A 323 -11.31 0.73 -1.07
CA ALA A 323 -10.72 0.05 -2.21
C ALA A 323 -9.52 0.80 -2.80
N ARG A 324 -9.67 2.12 -2.93
CA ARG A 324 -8.68 3.06 -3.45
C ARG A 324 -9.06 4.48 -3.07
N HIS A 325 -8.11 5.41 -3.07
CA HIS A 325 -8.40 6.83 -3.05
C HIS A 325 -9.03 7.30 -4.37
N ARG A 326 -9.99 8.22 -4.26
CA ARG A 326 -10.75 8.74 -5.40
C ARG A 326 -10.65 10.25 -5.45
N SER A 327 -10.63 10.79 -6.68
CA SER A 327 -10.81 12.23 -6.91
C SER A 327 -12.24 12.72 -6.57
N THR A 328 -13.20 11.81 -6.42
CA THR A 328 -14.58 12.11 -6.00
C THR A 328 -14.99 11.25 -4.81
N PRO A 329 -14.63 11.65 -3.58
CA PRO A 329 -14.89 10.85 -2.36
C PRO A 329 -16.37 10.63 -2.05
N SER A 330 -17.27 11.49 -2.55
CA SER A 330 -18.72 11.34 -2.32
C SER A 330 -19.25 10.00 -2.83
N LYS A 331 -18.63 9.44 -3.87
CA LYS A 331 -19.01 8.14 -4.44
C LYS A 331 -18.84 6.99 -3.47
N ASP A 332 -17.93 7.07 -2.50
CA ASP A 332 -17.76 6.01 -1.50
C ASP A 332 -18.93 5.96 -0.50
N TRP A 333 -19.80 6.98 -0.51
CA TRP A 333 -21.00 7.08 0.32
C TRP A 333 -22.30 6.76 -0.43
N ASP A 334 -22.22 6.51 -1.74
CA ASP A 334 -23.34 6.11 -2.60
C ASP A 334 -23.68 4.61 -2.45
N VAL A 335 -23.84 4.18 -1.20
CA VAL A 335 -24.14 2.80 -0.80
C VAL A 335 -25.38 2.76 0.11
N PRO A 336 -26.04 1.59 0.28
CA PRO A 336 -27.14 1.43 1.22
C PRO A 336 -26.75 1.82 2.65
N GLU A 337 -27.72 2.32 3.42
CA GLU A 337 -27.49 2.85 4.77
C GLU A 337 -26.83 1.82 5.71
N ALA A 338 -27.23 0.55 5.61
CA ALA A 338 -26.66 -0.54 6.39
C ALA A 338 -25.14 -0.73 6.19
N ILE A 339 -24.62 -0.34 5.02
CA ILE A 339 -23.19 -0.35 4.72
C ILE A 339 -22.57 1.00 5.05
N ARG A 340 -23.28 2.10 4.78
CA ARG A 340 -22.81 3.47 5.03
C ARG A 340 -22.41 3.70 6.49
N GLN A 341 -23.16 3.12 7.42
CA GLN A 341 -22.90 3.23 8.87
C GLN A 341 -21.69 2.41 9.36
N LEU A 342 -21.13 1.51 8.53
CA LEU A 342 -19.99 0.69 8.92
C LEU A 342 -18.69 1.52 8.94
N PRO A 343 -17.75 1.18 9.85
CA PRO A 343 -16.44 1.82 9.86
C PRO A 343 -15.74 1.61 8.52
N PHE A 344 -15.14 2.68 8.01
CA PHE A 344 -14.45 2.69 6.73
C PHE A 344 -12.95 2.60 6.97
N LEU A 345 -12.38 1.42 6.75
CA LEU A 345 -11.00 1.10 7.13
C LEU A 345 -10.10 1.00 5.90
N PRO A 346 -8.79 1.26 6.05
CA PRO A 346 -7.88 1.33 4.92
C PRO A 346 -7.66 -0.04 4.24
N SER A 347 -7.70 -1.15 4.97
CA SER A 347 -7.43 -2.48 4.41
C SER A 347 -8.08 -3.61 5.19
N ILE A 348 -8.16 -4.79 4.57
CA ILE A 348 -8.55 -6.07 5.18
C ILE A 348 -7.64 -6.38 6.38
N GLU A 349 -6.35 -6.14 6.24
CA GLU A 349 -5.33 -6.38 7.27
C GLU A 349 -5.60 -5.52 8.52
N SER A 350 -5.82 -4.22 8.32
CA SER A 350 -6.18 -3.29 9.41
C SER A 350 -7.48 -3.71 10.09
N ALA A 351 -8.52 -3.97 9.30
CA ALA A 351 -9.81 -4.37 9.84
C ALA A 351 -9.73 -5.69 10.63
N TYR A 352 -9.02 -6.69 10.11
CA TYR A 352 -8.83 -7.96 10.79
C TYR A 352 -8.06 -7.80 12.10
N ALA A 353 -6.98 -7.00 12.11
CA ALA A 353 -6.18 -6.72 13.30
C ALA A 353 -6.97 -5.98 14.39
N GLN A 354 -7.91 -5.12 13.99
CA GLN A 354 -8.84 -4.44 14.91
C GLN A 354 -9.88 -5.39 15.52
N GLY A 355 -10.07 -6.58 14.95
CA GLY A 355 -11.04 -7.59 15.42
C GLY A 355 -12.31 -7.68 14.58
N TYR A 356 -12.40 -6.98 13.44
CA TYR A 356 -13.51 -7.17 12.51
C TYR A 356 -13.43 -8.56 11.86
N ARG A 357 -14.60 -9.16 11.64
CA ARG A 357 -14.72 -10.53 11.10
C ARG A 357 -15.66 -10.64 9.91
N ARG A 358 -16.38 -9.57 9.57
CA ARG A 358 -17.11 -9.43 8.31
C ARG A 358 -16.57 -8.26 7.52
N LEU A 359 -15.88 -8.54 6.42
CA LEU A 359 -15.13 -7.53 5.69
C LEU A 359 -15.74 -7.33 4.32
N ILE A 360 -16.32 -6.15 4.09
CA ILE A 360 -16.85 -5.76 2.78
C ILE A 360 -15.72 -5.18 1.95
N TYR A 361 -15.33 -5.90 0.90
CA TYR A 361 -14.19 -5.53 0.05
C TYR A 361 -14.63 -5.32 -1.41
N HIS A 362 -13.77 -4.65 -2.17
CA HIS A 362 -13.95 -4.50 -3.62
C HIS A 362 -12.99 -5.43 -4.38
N PRO A 363 -13.50 -6.30 -5.27
CA PRO A 363 -12.68 -7.37 -5.87
C PRO A 363 -11.53 -6.86 -6.75
N SER A 364 -11.69 -5.72 -7.42
CA SER A 364 -10.65 -5.18 -8.31
C SER A 364 -9.38 -4.65 -7.63
N TYR A 365 -9.38 -4.55 -6.30
CA TYR A 365 -8.26 -3.96 -5.55
C TYR A 365 -7.79 -4.88 -4.43
N THR A 366 -8.29 -6.12 -4.39
CA THR A 366 -7.91 -7.09 -3.35
C THR A 366 -7.27 -8.29 -4.00
N GLU A 367 -6.06 -8.62 -3.55
CA GLU A 367 -5.30 -9.74 -4.09
C GLU A 367 -5.91 -11.09 -3.65
N PRO A 368 -5.96 -12.10 -4.54
CA PRO A 368 -6.44 -13.44 -4.21
C PRO A 368 -5.76 -14.08 -2.99
N GLU A 369 -4.47 -13.81 -2.79
CA GLU A 369 -3.66 -14.28 -1.68
C GLU A 369 -4.24 -13.81 -0.34
N LEU A 370 -4.66 -12.53 -0.26
CA LEU A 370 -5.32 -11.96 0.91
C LEU A 370 -6.69 -12.60 1.12
N LEU A 371 -7.45 -12.85 0.05
CA LEU A 371 -8.74 -13.52 0.15
C LEU A 371 -8.58 -14.93 0.73
N LEU A 372 -7.61 -15.70 0.26
CA LEU A 372 -7.32 -17.03 0.81
C LEU A 372 -6.90 -16.97 2.27
N LYS A 373 -5.96 -16.09 2.60
CA LYS A 373 -5.44 -15.93 3.96
C LYS A 373 -6.52 -15.55 4.96
N TYR A 374 -7.31 -14.52 4.67
CA TYR A 374 -8.26 -13.98 5.63
C TYR A 374 -9.60 -14.72 5.63
N SER A 375 -9.96 -15.41 4.55
CA SER A 375 -11.17 -16.25 4.52
C SER A 375 -11.11 -17.47 5.45
N GLU A 376 -9.96 -17.79 6.04
CA GLU A 376 -9.82 -18.84 7.04
C GLU A 376 -10.49 -18.49 8.38
N ASP A 377 -10.48 -17.21 8.76
CA ASP A 377 -10.99 -16.75 10.06
C ASP A 377 -12.04 -15.63 9.94
N ALA A 378 -12.15 -14.97 8.78
CA ALA A 378 -13.11 -13.92 8.52
C ALA A 378 -14.05 -14.26 7.36
N LEU A 379 -15.23 -13.66 7.37
CA LEU A 379 -16.18 -13.68 6.27
C LEU A 379 -15.92 -12.48 5.36
N LEU A 380 -15.47 -12.74 4.13
CA LEU A 380 -15.21 -11.72 3.13
C LEU A 380 -16.40 -11.63 2.18
N ILE A 381 -16.99 -10.43 2.10
CA ILE A 381 -18.24 -10.19 1.37
C ILE A 381 -17.96 -9.18 0.25
N CYS A 382 -18.35 -9.48 -0.97
CA CYS A 382 -18.25 -8.50 -2.06
C CYS A 382 -19.49 -8.45 -2.94
N GLY A 383 -19.72 -7.28 -3.51
CA GLY A 383 -20.63 -7.06 -4.63
C GLY A 383 -19.83 -6.80 -5.90
N THR A 384 -20.25 -7.37 -7.01
CA THR A 384 -19.64 -7.15 -8.33
C THR A 384 -20.67 -7.18 -9.45
N TYR A 385 -20.25 -6.78 -10.63
CA TYR A 385 -21.04 -6.95 -11.84
C TYR A 385 -21.03 -8.43 -12.25
N GLY A 386 -22.19 -9.01 -12.49
CA GLY A 386 -22.30 -10.39 -12.95
C GLY A 386 -23.76 -10.82 -13.07
N ALA A 387 -24.10 -11.41 -14.22
CA ALA A 387 -25.46 -11.81 -14.55
C ALA A 387 -25.79 -13.27 -14.18
N ASP A 388 -24.75 -14.09 -13.98
CA ASP A 388 -24.81 -15.49 -13.57
C ASP A 388 -23.63 -15.82 -12.64
N VAL A 389 -23.69 -16.98 -11.99
CA VAL A 389 -22.71 -17.41 -10.98
C VAL A 389 -21.28 -17.45 -11.52
N MET A 390 -21.09 -17.92 -12.74
CA MET A 390 -19.75 -18.01 -13.33
C MET A 390 -19.18 -16.62 -13.59
N ASN A 391 -19.97 -15.71 -14.15
CA ASN A 391 -19.54 -14.32 -14.34
C ASN A 391 -19.17 -13.64 -13.03
N VAL A 392 -19.96 -13.84 -11.96
CA VAL A 392 -19.63 -13.30 -10.62
C VAL A 392 -18.32 -13.87 -10.11
N PHE A 393 -18.14 -15.19 -10.18
CA PHE A 393 -16.91 -15.84 -9.77
C PHE A 393 -15.69 -15.24 -10.49
N MET A 394 -15.77 -15.11 -11.82
CA MET A 394 -14.68 -14.55 -12.62
C MET A 394 -14.41 -13.08 -12.34
N SER A 395 -15.47 -12.27 -12.20
CA SER A 395 -15.37 -10.84 -11.88
C SER A 395 -14.88 -10.59 -10.46
N THR A 396 -14.92 -11.57 -9.57
CA THR A 396 -14.25 -11.51 -8.27
C THR A 396 -12.80 -11.96 -8.38
N MET A 397 -12.54 -13.17 -8.88
CA MET A 397 -11.22 -13.80 -8.75
C MET A 397 -10.15 -13.19 -9.66
N ARG A 398 -10.51 -12.78 -10.88
CA ARG A 398 -9.53 -12.24 -11.84
C ARG A 398 -9.36 -10.72 -11.75
N ALA A 399 -10.23 -10.03 -11.04
CA ALA A 399 -10.18 -8.58 -10.94
C ALA A 399 -8.99 -8.08 -10.12
N GLY A 400 -8.50 -8.89 -9.17
CA GLY A 400 -7.29 -8.62 -8.37
C GLY A 400 -5.97 -9.03 -9.04
N GLY A 401 -5.98 -9.51 -10.29
CA GLY A 401 -4.76 -9.77 -11.06
C GLY A 401 -4.16 -11.18 -10.96
N GLY A 402 -4.61 -12.04 -10.03
CA GLY A 402 -4.16 -13.44 -9.93
C GLY A 402 -5.02 -14.41 -10.72
N THR A 403 -4.40 -15.38 -11.42
CA THR A 403 -5.08 -16.36 -12.30
C THR A 403 -4.78 -17.82 -11.96
N ASP A 404 -4.11 -18.08 -10.84
CA ASP A 404 -3.56 -19.42 -10.55
C ASP A 404 -4.15 -19.99 -9.25
N MET A 405 -5.11 -19.29 -8.64
CA MET A 405 -5.71 -19.62 -7.33
C MET A 405 -7.22 -19.88 -7.40
N GLU A 406 -7.83 -19.98 -8.60
CA GLU A 406 -9.29 -20.08 -8.69
C GLU A 406 -9.83 -21.34 -7.98
N ALA A 407 -9.12 -22.47 -8.05
CA ALA A 407 -9.55 -23.70 -7.38
C ALA A 407 -9.54 -23.56 -5.85
N ASP A 408 -8.48 -22.98 -5.28
CA ASP A 408 -8.36 -22.75 -3.85
C ASP A 408 -9.40 -21.74 -3.35
N LEU A 409 -9.65 -20.69 -4.13
CA LEU A 409 -10.67 -19.69 -3.83
C LEU A 409 -12.08 -20.30 -3.89
N LEU A 410 -12.35 -21.14 -4.89
CA LEU A 410 -13.62 -21.87 -5.00
C LEU A 410 -13.88 -22.72 -3.76
N ALA A 411 -12.84 -23.32 -3.17
CA ALA A 411 -12.94 -24.07 -1.91
C ALA A 411 -13.29 -23.22 -0.69
N ARG A 412 -13.06 -21.89 -0.75
CA ARG A 412 -13.42 -20.94 0.32
C ARG A 412 -14.80 -20.33 0.16
N ILE A 413 -15.46 -20.53 -0.97
CA ILE A 413 -16.78 -19.94 -1.23
C ILE A 413 -17.85 -20.62 -0.39
N ILE A 414 -18.66 -19.81 0.30
CA ILE A 414 -19.88 -20.26 0.97
C ILE A 414 -21.04 -20.22 -0.01
N ALA A 415 -21.20 -19.10 -0.72
CA ALA A 415 -22.24 -18.92 -1.72
C ALA A 415 -21.85 -17.87 -2.77
N ILE A 416 -22.41 -18.06 -3.97
CA ILE A 416 -22.40 -17.09 -5.06
C ILE A 416 -23.84 -16.88 -5.48
N ALA A 417 -24.33 -15.64 -5.38
CA ALA A 417 -25.67 -15.28 -5.81
C ALA A 417 -25.59 -14.21 -6.89
N ALA A 418 -26.12 -14.50 -8.07
CA ALA A 418 -26.21 -13.54 -9.16
C ALA A 418 -27.67 -13.20 -9.41
N THR A 419 -28.00 -11.91 -9.51
CA THR A 419 -29.37 -11.45 -9.76
C THR A 419 -29.43 -10.62 -11.04
N THR A 420 -30.54 -10.73 -11.75
CA THR A 420 -30.83 -9.84 -12.86
C THR A 420 -32.26 -9.33 -12.78
N PRO A 421 -32.44 -8.00 -12.69
CA PRO A 421 -33.75 -7.40 -12.81
C PRO A 421 -34.24 -7.48 -14.26
N LEU A 422 -35.51 -7.84 -14.42
CA LEU A 422 -36.25 -7.94 -15.66
C LEU A 422 -37.44 -6.98 -15.61
N PRO A 423 -37.56 -6.04 -16.56
CA PRO A 423 -38.75 -5.21 -16.66
C PRO A 423 -40.02 -6.04 -16.90
N SER A 424 -41.08 -5.76 -16.14
CA SER A 424 -42.43 -6.28 -16.35
C SER A 424 -43.47 -5.16 -16.24
N ASN A 425 -44.73 -5.48 -16.58
CA ASN A 425 -45.83 -4.51 -16.56
C ASN A 425 -46.16 -3.97 -15.16
N ASP A 426 -45.80 -4.72 -14.11
CA ASP A 426 -46.10 -4.44 -12.70
C ASP A 426 -44.83 -4.10 -11.88
N GLY A 427 -43.72 -3.77 -12.54
CA GLY A 427 -42.46 -3.39 -11.91
C GLY A 427 -41.27 -4.20 -12.42
N ASN A 428 -40.23 -4.36 -11.61
CA ASN A 428 -39.13 -5.26 -11.94
C ASN A 428 -39.35 -6.62 -11.30
N LYS A 429 -39.21 -7.69 -12.08
CA LYS A 429 -39.02 -9.06 -11.56
C LYS A 429 -37.54 -9.37 -11.49
N VAL A 430 -37.16 -10.38 -10.70
CA VAL A 430 -35.77 -10.80 -10.59
C VAL A 430 -35.67 -12.27 -10.96
N VAL A 431 -34.71 -12.60 -11.81
CA VAL A 431 -34.19 -13.96 -11.96
C VAL A 431 -32.85 -14.05 -11.28
N ALA A 432 -32.49 -15.24 -10.81
CA ALA A 432 -31.25 -15.43 -10.08
C ALA A 432 -30.61 -16.79 -10.37
N ASP A 433 -29.29 -16.81 -10.30
CA ASP A 433 -28.51 -18.02 -10.06
C ASP A 433 -28.04 -18.05 -8.62
N LEU A 434 -28.00 -19.24 -8.05
CA LEU A 434 -27.44 -19.47 -6.74
C LEU A 434 -26.59 -20.73 -6.72
N TYR A 435 -25.33 -20.56 -6.35
CA TYR A 435 -24.48 -21.64 -5.87
C TYR A 435 -24.33 -21.52 -4.35
N VAL A 436 -24.46 -22.64 -3.65
CA VAL A 436 -24.16 -22.78 -2.23
C VAL A 436 -23.18 -23.94 -2.10
N ALA A 437 -22.08 -23.71 -1.40
CA ALA A 437 -21.11 -24.76 -1.16
C ALA A 437 -21.72 -25.85 -0.28
N THR A 438 -21.59 -27.07 -0.77
CA THR A 438 -21.98 -28.28 -0.02
C THR A 438 -20.76 -28.83 0.70
N SER A 439 -20.96 -29.71 1.69
CA SER A 439 -19.88 -30.43 2.37
C SER A 439 -19.17 -31.46 1.46
N ALA A 440 -19.58 -31.60 0.20
CA ALA A 440 -18.91 -32.47 -0.75
C ALA A 440 -17.53 -31.91 -1.13
N PRO A 441 -16.48 -32.74 -1.18
CA PRO A 441 -15.16 -32.29 -1.59
C PRO A 441 -15.18 -31.75 -3.03
N ILE A 442 -14.36 -30.74 -3.31
CA ILE A 442 -14.14 -30.16 -4.65
C ILE A 442 -13.04 -30.94 -5.39
N ASP A 443 -12.99 -32.26 -5.19
CA ASP A 443 -11.91 -33.10 -5.71
C ASP A 443 -11.89 -33.04 -7.26
N ASN A 444 -10.71 -32.78 -7.83
CA ASN A 444 -10.42 -32.76 -9.28
C ASN A 444 -10.95 -31.57 -10.09
N VAL A 445 -11.24 -30.43 -9.45
CA VAL A 445 -11.52 -29.17 -10.16
C VAL A 445 -10.25 -28.32 -10.17
N ALA A 446 -9.49 -28.36 -11.27
CA ALA A 446 -8.22 -27.64 -11.39
C ALA A 446 -8.17 -26.70 -12.61
N THR A 447 -8.92 -26.99 -13.69
CA THR A 447 -8.95 -26.14 -14.88
C THR A 447 -10.16 -25.22 -14.89
N PHE A 448 -10.05 -24.14 -15.67
CA PHE A 448 -11.14 -23.20 -15.89
C PHE A 448 -12.43 -23.89 -16.36
N GLU A 449 -12.33 -24.81 -17.32
CA GLU A 449 -13.49 -25.54 -17.86
C GLU A 449 -14.12 -26.46 -16.79
N GLN A 450 -13.30 -27.04 -15.92
CA GLN A 450 -13.78 -27.85 -14.81
C GLN A 450 -14.50 -26.99 -13.77
N ILE A 451 -14.00 -25.79 -13.48
CA ILE A 451 -14.66 -24.83 -12.58
C ILE A 451 -16.00 -24.40 -13.15
N GLU A 452 -16.04 -24.01 -14.43
CA GLU A 452 -17.27 -23.62 -15.11
C GLU A 452 -18.30 -24.74 -15.07
N GLN A 453 -17.90 -25.96 -15.42
CA GLN A 453 -18.79 -27.12 -15.39
C GLN A 453 -19.28 -27.42 -13.97
N PHE A 454 -18.38 -27.39 -12.98
CA PHE A 454 -18.71 -27.63 -11.59
C PHE A 454 -19.75 -26.64 -11.07
N LEU A 455 -19.53 -25.34 -11.27
CA LEU A 455 -20.46 -24.31 -10.82
C LEU A 455 -21.82 -24.45 -11.49
N ASN A 456 -21.85 -24.69 -12.80
CA ASN A 456 -23.09 -24.89 -13.57
C ASN A 456 -23.89 -26.12 -13.09
N ASP A 457 -23.20 -27.23 -12.79
CA ASP A 457 -23.84 -28.46 -12.32
C ASP A 457 -24.38 -28.35 -10.90
N LYS A 458 -23.75 -27.52 -10.06
CA LYS A 458 -24.08 -27.35 -8.64
C LYS A 458 -24.99 -26.16 -8.34
N LEU A 459 -25.54 -25.50 -9.36
CA LEU A 459 -26.55 -24.46 -9.17
C LEU A 459 -27.79 -25.01 -8.46
N LEU A 460 -28.09 -24.42 -7.31
CA LEU A 460 -29.31 -24.68 -6.53
C LEU A 460 -30.52 -23.93 -7.11
N THR A 461 -30.29 -22.70 -7.57
CA THR A 461 -31.28 -21.91 -8.32
C THR A 461 -30.68 -21.55 -9.66
N ARG A 462 -31.47 -21.67 -10.73
CA ARG A 462 -31.06 -21.39 -12.11
C ARG A 462 -31.93 -20.28 -12.68
N TRP A 463 -31.32 -19.23 -13.22
CA TRP A 463 -32.04 -18.11 -13.84
C TRP A 463 -32.89 -18.58 -15.01
N LYS A 464 -32.48 -19.66 -15.70
CA LYS A 464 -33.21 -20.27 -16.82
C LYS A 464 -34.61 -20.72 -16.40
N ASP A 465 -34.74 -21.34 -15.23
CA ASP A 465 -36.01 -21.88 -14.73
C ASP A 465 -36.94 -20.73 -14.30
N GLY A 466 -36.38 -19.71 -13.65
CA GLY A 466 -37.10 -18.49 -13.31
C GLY A 466 -37.57 -17.73 -14.55
N LEU A 467 -36.70 -17.57 -15.56
CA LEU A 467 -37.04 -16.90 -16.81
C LEU A 467 -38.10 -17.68 -17.60
N ALA A 468 -37.98 -19.01 -17.68
CA ALA A 468 -38.99 -19.87 -18.30
C ALA A 468 -40.37 -19.60 -17.68
N SER A 469 -40.44 -19.63 -16.35
CA SER A 469 -41.69 -19.42 -15.60
C SER A 469 -42.30 -18.04 -15.85
N LEU A 470 -41.47 -16.98 -15.87
CA LEU A 470 -41.92 -15.61 -16.17
C LEU A 470 -42.40 -15.43 -17.61
N LEU A 471 -41.74 -16.09 -18.57
CA LEU A 471 -42.13 -16.07 -19.99
C LEU A 471 -43.40 -16.89 -20.25
N GLU A 472 -43.57 -18.03 -19.58
CA GLU A 472 -44.76 -18.88 -19.68
C GLU A 472 -45.99 -18.20 -19.07
N ALA A 473 -45.83 -17.57 -17.90
CA ALA A 473 -46.87 -16.78 -17.26
C ALA A 473 -47.19 -15.47 -18.01
N GLY A 474 -46.39 -15.08 -19.00
CA GLY A 474 -46.58 -13.83 -19.76
C GLY A 474 -46.31 -12.56 -18.94
N ILE A 475 -45.60 -12.69 -17.81
CA ILE A 475 -45.24 -11.57 -16.92
C ILE A 475 -44.12 -10.73 -17.55
N VAL A 476 -43.17 -11.41 -18.20
CA VAL A 476 -42.05 -10.76 -18.91
C VAL A 476 -42.18 -11.05 -20.41
N ALA A 477 -41.98 -10.02 -21.23
CA ALA A 477 -41.97 -10.18 -22.69
C ALA A 477 -40.59 -10.67 -23.19
N PRO A 478 -40.53 -11.52 -24.23
CA PRO A 478 -39.26 -11.99 -24.80
C PRO A 478 -38.29 -10.86 -25.22
N ALA A 479 -38.82 -9.73 -25.70
CA ALA A 479 -38.01 -8.58 -26.08
C ALA A 479 -37.37 -7.89 -24.86
N GLU A 480 -38.13 -7.71 -23.77
CA GLU A 480 -37.62 -7.14 -22.52
C GLU A 480 -36.58 -8.06 -21.87
N ALA A 481 -36.80 -9.38 -21.91
CA ALA A 481 -35.81 -10.35 -21.45
C ALA A 481 -34.48 -10.22 -22.21
N LYS A 482 -34.50 -10.09 -23.54
CA LYS A 482 -33.27 -9.88 -24.33
C LYS A 482 -32.60 -8.54 -24.01
N LYS A 483 -33.39 -7.49 -23.79
CA LYS A 483 -32.88 -6.15 -23.48
C LYS A 483 -32.20 -6.08 -22.12
N ALA A 484 -32.70 -6.83 -21.12
CA ALA A 484 -32.10 -6.90 -19.79
C ALA A 484 -30.72 -7.58 -19.80
N PHE A 485 -30.42 -8.39 -20.82
CA PHE A 485 -29.16 -9.11 -20.96
C PHE A 485 -28.48 -8.87 -22.31
N PRO A 486 -28.07 -7.62 -22.60
CA PRO A 486 -27.60 -7.25 -23.93
C PRO A 486 -26.28 -7.95 -24.32
N ARG A 487 -25.55 -8.50 -23.35
CA ARG A 487 -24.24 -9.13 -23.53
C ARG A 487 -24.23 -10.65 -23.30
N SER A 488 -25.39 -11.27 -23.04
CA SER A 488 -25.47 -12.72 -22.79
C SER A 488 -26.02 -13.46 -24.00
N GLU A 489 -25.12 -14.09 -24.77
CA GLU A 489 -25.53 -14.96 -25.89
C GLU A 489 -26.32 -16.19 -25.40
N GLY A 490 -26.02 -16.70 -24.21
CA GLY A 490 -26.77 -17.81 -23.60
C GLY A 490 -28.24 -17.48 -23.37
N ILE A 491 -28.54 -16.26 -22.92
CA ILE A 491 -29.91 -15.80 -22.66
C ILE A 491 -30.65 -15.54 -23.96
N LYS A 492 -29.98 -14.91 -24.93
CA LYS A 492 -30.53 -14.71 -26.26
C LYS A 492 -30.92 -16.04 -26.91
N ALA A 493 -30.04 -17.03 -26.87
CA ALA A 493 -30.29 -18.37 -27.38
C ALA A 493 -31.48 -19.05 -26.67
N PHE A 494 -31.54 -18.95 -25.34
CA PHE A 494 -32.65 -19.49 -24.55
C PHE A 494 -34.01 -18.86 -24.92
N VAL A 495 -34.06 -17.53 -25.03
CA VAL A 495 -35.29 -16.82 -25.41
C VAL A 495 -35.71 -17.15 -26.85
N ASP A 496 -34.75 -17.26 -27.77
CA ASP A 496 -35.02 -17.65 -29.16
C ASP A 496 -35.60 -19.07 -29.25
N GLU A 497 -35.05 -20.01 -28.49
CA GLU A 497 -35.57 -21.37 -28.40
C GLU A 497 -36.97 -21.40 -27.80
N TYR A 498 -37.23 -20.64 -26.74
CA TYR A 498 -38.56 -20.49 -26.13
C TYR A 498 -39.59 -19.96 -27.15
N VAL A 499 -39.26 -18.88 -27.88
CA VAL A 499 -40.14 -18.30 -28.90
C VAL A 499 -40.42 -19.30 -30.02
N LYS A 500 -39.40 -20.07 -30.45
CA LYS A 500 -39.56 -21.13 -31.45
C LYS A 500 -40.51 -22.23 -30.96
N LYS A 501 -40.34 -22.71 -29.73
CA LYS A 501 -41.21 -23.72 -29.11
C LYS A 501 -42.65 -23.22 -28.94
N LYS A 502 -42.84 -21.97 -28.52
CA LYS A 502 -44.17 -21.35 -28.34
C LYS A 502 -44.92 -21.22 -29.67
N LYS A 503 -44.23 -20.79 -30.74
CA LYS A 503 -44.80 -20.75 -32.10
C LYS A 503 -45.21 -22.13 -32.58
N ALA A 504 -44.35 -23.14 -32.41
CA ALA A 504 -44.65 -24.52 -32.80
C ALA A 504 -45.90 -25.07 -32.07
N ARG A 505 -46.06 -24.77 -30.78
CA ARG A 505 -47.26 -25.12 -29.99
C ARG A 505 -48.53 -24.39 -30.40
N ALA A 506 -48.43 -23.19 -30.98
CA ALA A 506 -49.59 -22.43 -31.44
C ALA A 506 -50.06 -22.85 -32.85
N THR A 507 -49.21 -23.55 -33.60
CA THR A 507 -49.49 -24.08 -34.95
C THR A 507 -49.84 -25.57 -34.99
N ALA A 508 -49.70 -26.26 -33.86
CA ALA A 508 -50.12 -27.64 -33.64
C ALA A 508 -51.46 -27.65 -32.92
#